data_AF-A0A7C7GW66-F1
#
_entry.id   AF-A0A7C7GW66-F1
#
_cell.length_a   1.000
_cell.length_b   1.000
_cell.length_c   1.000
_cell.angle_alpha   90.00
_cell.angle_beta   90.00
_cell.angle_gamma   90.00
#
_symmetry.space_group_name_H-M   'P 1'
#
loop_
_entity.id
_entity.type
_entity.pdbx_description
1 polymer ?
#
loop_
_entity_poly.entity_id
_entity_poly.type
_entity_poly.pdbx_seq_one_letter_code
_entity_poly.pdbx_strand_id
1 'polypeptide(L)'
;MDKNYILKNFEDIAQLPDREIDLARAAFLIASSEYPTLNVERELFMLQRLAGDVSSKLMEEDEPLFTMNTLSEHLFDDLGFKGDSENYYDPRNSYLNDVVSRKHGIPITLSLVYIEVGRRLRMPLEGIGMPGHFLVRHQ
;
A
#
# COMPACT_ATOMS: atom_id res chain seq x y z
N MET A 1 -4.41 -12.04 -17.13
CA MET A 1 -5.87 -11.90 -17.00
C MET A 1 -6.41 -11.13 -18.19
N ASP A 2 -7.64 -11.39 -18.62
CA ASP A 2 -8.30 -10.59 -19.66
C ASP A 2 -8.61 -9.18 -19.13
N LYS A 3 -8.50 -8.15 -19.97
CA LYS A 3 -8.73 -6.74 -19.60
C LYS A 3 -10.18 -6.51 -19.14
N ASN A 4 -11.15 -7.19 -19.77
CA ASN A 4 -12.55 -7.11 -19.36
C ASN A 4 -12.77 -7.69 -17.95
N TYR A 5 -12.05 -8.78 -17.62
CA TYR A 5 -12.09 -9.35 -16.29
C TYR A 5 -11.52 -8.38 -15.25
N ILE A 6 -10.38 -7.75 -15.52
CA ILE A 6 -9.75 -6.78 -14.62
C ILE A 6 -10.68 -5.59 -14.36
N LEU A 7 -11.22 -4.99 -15.43
CA LEU A 7 -12.11 -3.84 -15.33
C LEU A 7 -13.37 -4.16 -14.53
N LYS A 8 -13.99 -5.31 -14.79
CA LYS A 8 -15.18 -5.74 -14.05
C LYS A 8 -14.90 -5.93 -12.56
N ASN A 9 -13.82 -6.62 -12.20
CA ASN A 9 -13.46 -6.80 -10.79
C ASN A 9 -13.14 -5.47 -10.09
N PHE A 10 -12.48 -4.54 -10.80
CA PHE A 10 -12.20 -3.22 -10.26
C PHE A 10 -13.49 -2.42 -10.05
N GLU A 11 -14.41 -2.46 -11.01
CA GLU A 11 -15.73 -1.81 -10.92
C GLU A 11 -16.54 -2.37 -9.75
N ASP A 12 -16.59 -3.70 -9.59
CA ASP A 12 -17.30 -4.36 -8.50
C ASP A 12 -16.76 -3.89 -7.13
N ILE A 13 -15.44 -3.75 -6.98
CA ILE A 13 -14.82 -3.23 -5.73
C ILE A 13 -15.11 -1.74 -5.54
N ALA A 14 -15.04 -0.93 -6.60
CA ALA A 14 -15.24 0.51 -6.54
C ALA A 14 -16.68 0.91 -6.20
N GLN A 15 -17.65 0.00 -6.33
CA GLN A 15 -19.04 0.21 -5.95
C GLN A 15 -19.34 -0.14 -4.48
N LEU A 16 -18.38 -0.74 -3.75
CA LEU A 16 -18.54 -1.03 -2.33
C LEU A 16 -18.52 0.28 -1.51
N PRO A 17 -19.16 0.32 -0.33
CA PRO A 17 -18.98 1.42 0.62
C PRO A 17 -17.50 1.61 0.96
N ASP A 18 -17.03 2.84 1.14
CA ASP A 18 -15.59 3.17 1.35
C ASP A 18 -14.87 2.26 2.36
N ARG A 19 -15.54 1.94 3.47
CA ARG A 19 -15.03 1.09 4.56
C ARG A 19 -14.88 -0.40 4.20
N GLU A 20 -15.51 -0.84 3.12
CA GLU A 20 -15.49 -2.21 2.60
C GLU A 20 -14.58 -2.35 1.37
N ILE A 21 -14.04 -1.25 0.84
CA ILE A 21 -13.10 -1.26 -0.29
C ILE A 21 -11.75 -1.84 0.17
N ASP A 22 -11.33 -2.95 -0.45
CA ASP A 22 -9.96 -3.47 -0.34
C ASP A 22 -9.02 -2.65 -1.24
N LEU A 23 -8.42 -1.60 -0.68
CA LEU A 23 -7.57 -0.67 -1.42
C LEU A 23 -6.36 -1.37 -2.07
N ALA A 24 -5.72 -2.31 -1.37
CA ALA A 24 -4.60 -3.06 -1.93
C ALA A 24 -5.03 -3.87 -3.15
N ARG A 25 -6.14 -4.61 -3.06
CA ARG A 25 -6.65 -5.39 -4.19
C ARG A 25 -7.04 -4.50 -5.36
N ALA A 26 -7.73 -3.39 -5.10
CA ALA A 26 -8.07 -2.41 -6.14
C ALA A 26 -6.81 -1.87 -6.84
N ALA A 27 -5.78 -1.51 -6.08
CA ALA A 27 -4.51 -1.03 -6.65
C ALA A 27 -3.77 -2.10 -7.47
N PHE A 28 -3.77 -3.37 -7.04
CA PHE A 28 -3.18 -4.45 -7.83
C PHE A 28 -4.00 -4.79 -9.08
N LEU A 29 -5.32 -4.59 -9.08
CA LEU A 29 -6.13 -4.69 -10.30
C LEU A 29 -5.79 -3.57 -11.29
N ILE A 30 -5.58 -2.33 -10.83
CA ILE A 30 -5.07 -1.24 -11.67
C ILE A 30 -3.73 -1.64 -12.29
N ALA A 31 -2.80 -2.14 -11.47
CA ALA A 31 -1.49 -2.61 -11.96
C ALA A 31 -1.62 -3.76 -12.96
N SER A 32 -2.57 -4.67 -12.78
CA SER A 32 -2.80 -5.81 -13.69
C SER A 32 -3.19 -5.38 -15.10
N SER A 33 -3.68 -4.14 -15.29
CA SER A 33 -3.97 -3.60 -16.62
C SER A 33 -2.71 -3.33 -17.45
N GLU A 34 -1.60 -3.00 -16.79
CA GLU A 34 -0.26 -2.83 -17.40
C GLU A 34 0.56 -4.12 -17.34
N TYR A 35 0.34 -4.93 -16.30
CA TYR A 35 1.03 -6.20 -16.06
C TYR A 35 0.06 -7.39 -16.12
N PRO A 36 -0.32 -7.90 -17.32
CA PRO A 36 -1.34 -8.95 -17.44
C PRO A 36 -1.00 -10.28 -16.76
N THR A 37 0.28 -10.52 -16.46
CA THR A 37 0.78 -11.72 -15.77
C THR A 37 0.92 -11.52 -14.25
N LEU A 38 0.58 -10.34 -13.72
CA LEU A 38 0.63 -10.05 -12.29
C LEU A 38 -0.30 -11.00 -11.53
N ASN A 39 0.21 -11.59 -10.46
CA ASN A 39 -0.56 -12.43 -9.56
C ASN A 39 -0.99 -11.61 -8.34
N VAL A 40 -2.22 -11.12 -8.34
CA VAL A 40 -2.77 -10.27 -7.28
C VAL A 40 -2.66 -10.91 -5.89
N GLU A 41 -2.93 -12.21 -5.77
CA GLU A 41 -2.85 -12.91 -4.48
C GLU A 41 -1.41 -12.97 -3.95
N ARG A 42 -0.42 -13.13 -4.85
CA ARG A 42 0.99 -13.07 -4.48
C ARG A 42 1.37 -11.68 -3.97
N GLU A 43 0.92 -10.63 -4.63
CA GLU A 43 1.23 -9.26 -4.22
C GLU A 43 0.55 -8.89 -2.87
N LEU A 44 -0.69 -9.34 -2.66
CA LEU A 44 -1.37 -9.21 -1.36
C LEU A 44 -0.61 -9.93 -0.25
N PHE A 45 -0.05 -11.11 -0.55
CA PHE A 45 0.80 -11.83 0.39
C PHE A 45 2.11 -11.08 0.69
N MET A 46 2.67 -10.34 -0.26
CA MET A 46 3.85 -9.50 0.02
C MET A 46 3.55 -8.43 1.09
N LEU A 47 2.39 -7.77 1.02
CA LEU A 47 1.95 -6.84 2.07
C LEU A 47 1.71 -7.54 3.42
N GLN A 48 1.18 -8.77 3.39
CA GLN A 48 1.03 -9.59 4.60
C GLN A 48 2.38 -9.92 5.24
N ARG A 49 3.41 -10.20 4.43
CA ARG A 49 4.76 -10.44 4.94
C ARG A 49 5.36 -9.20 5.60
N LEU A 50 5.24 -8.03 4.97
CA LEU A 50 5.68 -6.77 5.57
C LEU A 50 5.02 -6.54 6.94
N ALA A 51 3.70 -6.78 7.04
CA ALA A 51 3.00 -6.69 8.31
C ALA A 51 3.49 -7.72 9.33
N GLY A 52 3.77 -8.96 8.90
CA GLY A 52 4.34 -10.00 9.77
C GLY A 52 5.72 -9.64 10.32
N ASP A 53 6.58 -9.05 9.49
CA ASP A 53 7.92 -8.62 9.89
C ASP A 53 7.85 -7.50 10.95
N VAL A 54 6.92 -6.54 10.80
CA VAL A 54 6.65 -5.51 11.82
C VAL A 54 6.04 -6.13 13.08
N SER A 55 5.04 -6.98 12.93
CA SER A 55 4.35 -7.64 14.06
C SER A 55 5.29 -8.46 14.92
N SER A 56 6.37 -9.01 14.36
CA SER A 56 7.38 -9.77 15.13
C SER A 56 8.19 -8.91 16.11
N LYS A 57 8.14 -7.58 15.95
CA LYS A 57 8.82 -6.60 16.79
C LYS A 57 7.90 -5.96 17.84
N LEU A 58 6.60 -6.27 17.79
CA LEU A 58 5.56 -5.63 18.60
C LEU A 58 5.00 -6.60 19.66
N MET A 59 4.57 -6.02 20.78
CA MET A 59 3.74 -6.66 21.79
C MET A 59 2.27 -6.24 21.63
N GLU A 60 1.34 -7.02 22.19
CA GLU A 60 -0.10 -6.74 22.07
C GLU A 60 -0.51 -5.43 22.77
N GLU A 61 0.22 -5.05 23.82
CA GLU A 61 -0.05 -3.85 24.63
C GLU A 61 0.70 -2.59 24.17
N ASP A 62 1.44 -2.65 23.07
CA ASP A 62 2.22 -1.51 22.60
C ASP A 62 1.32 -0.30 22.25
N GLU A 63 1.77 0.89 22.66
CA GLU A 63 1.04 2.12 22.38
C GLU A 63 0.97 2.42 20.87
N PRO A 64 -0.12 3.02 20.36
CA PRO A 64 -0.28 3.29 18.93
C PRO A 64 0.88 4.06 18.30
N LEU A 65 1.47 5.02 19.03
CA LEU A 65 2.62 5.78 18.55
C LEU A 65 3.88 4.90 18.39
N PHE A 66 4.11 3.98 19.32
CA PHE A 66 5.22 3.04 19.23
C PHE A 66 5.04 2.10 18.03
N THR A 67 3.83 1.60 17.81
CA THR A 67 3.48 0.78 16.65
C THR A 67 3.69 1.54 15.33
N MET A 68 3.27 2.81 15.24
CA MET A 68 3.50 3.66 14.06
C MET A 68 4.99 3.91 13.80
N ASN A 69 5.76 4.18 14.85
CA ASN A 69 7.20 4.38 14.72
C ASN A 69 7.89 3.11 14.24
N THR A 70 7.54 1.95 14.82
CA THR A 70 8.09 0.65 14.42
C THR A 70 7.75 0.32 12.96
N LEU A 71 6.52 0.61 12.52
CA LEU A 71 6.11 0.46 11.12
C LEU A 71 6.91 1.40 10.20
N SER A 72 7.06 2.67 10.60
CA SER A 72 7.78 3.68 9.83
C SER A 72 9.26 3.33 9.69
N GLU A 73 9.93 2.99 10.78
CA GLU A 73 11.32 2.54 10.81
C GLU A 73 11.50 1.30 9.92
N HIS A 74 10.60 0.32 10.03
CA HIS A 74 10.73 -0.88 9.22
C HIS A 74 10.58 -0.61 7.72
N LEU A 75 9.59 0.19 7.30
CA LEU A 75 9.37 0.46 5.88
C LEU A 75 10.44 1.43 5.33
N PHE A 76 10.65 2.55 5.97
CA PHE A 76 11.43 3.65 5.39
C PHE A 76 12.92 3.59 5.73
N ASP A 77 13.29 3.08 6.92
CA ASP A 77 14.68 3.01 7.35
C ASP A 77 15.28 1.61 7.06
N ASP A 78 14.67 0.53 7.53
CA ASP A 78 15.20 -0.84 7.35
C ASP A 78 15.10 -1.29 5.88
N LEU A 79 13.92 -1.15 5.29
CA LEU A 79 13.66 -1.61 3.92
C LEU A 79 14.03 -0.56 2.87
N GLY A 80 14.07 0.72 3.24
CA GLY A 80 14.48 1.80 2.33
C GLY A 80 13.41 2.20 1.32
N PHE A 81 12.12 2.07 1.68
CA PHE A 81 11.06 2.69 0.89
C PHE A 81 11.29 4.19 0.81
N LYS A 82 11.25 4.78 -0.39
CA LYS A 82 11.49 6.22 -0.55
C LYS A 82 10.83 6.80 -1.79
N GLY A 83 10.72 8.13 -1.79
CA GLY A 83 10.30 8.88 -2.96
C GLY A 83 11.34 8.81 -4.09
N ASP A 84 10.89 8.66 -5.33
CA ASP A 84 11.75 8.78 -6.52
C ASP A 84 11.66 10.22 -7.07
N SER A 85 12.43 11.14 -6.47
CA SER A 85 12.44 12.55 -6.89
C SER A 85 13.18 12.77 -8.22
N GLU A 86 14.11 11.88 -8.56
CA GLU A 86 14.88 11.95 -9.81
C GLU A 86 14.00 11.58 -11.02
N ASN A 87 13.13 10.58 -10.85
CA ASN A 87 12.25 10.09 -11.92
C ASN A 87 10.78 10.15 -11.50
N TYR A 88 10.35 11.29 -10.91
CA TYR A 88 9.03 11.43 -10.30
C TYR A 88 7.86 10.96 -11.18
N TYR A 89 7.91 11.26 -12.48
CA TYR A 89 6.87 10.93 -13.45
C TYR A 89 6.98 9.52 -14.07
N ASP A 90 7.91 8.69 -13.62
CA ASP A 90 7.95 7.29 -14.03
C ASP A 90 6.65 6.59 -13.57
N PRO A 91 5.86 6.00 -14.49
CA PRO A 91 4.59 5.38 -14.13
C PRO A 91 4.75 4.23 -13.13
N ARG A 92 5.92 3.58 -13.07
CA ARG A 92 6.24 2.54 -12.08
C ARG A 92 6.22 3.04 -10.64
N ASN A 93 6.30 4.36 -10.43
CA ASN A 93 6.17 4.94 -9.09
C ASN A 93 4.71 4.99 -8.60
N SER A 94 3.75 4.76 -9.49
CA SER A 94 2.32 4.75 -9.21
C SER A 94 1.74 3.33 -9.08
N TYR A 95 2.34 2.33 -9.74
CA TYR A 95 1.89 0.94 -9.66
C TYR A 95 2.36 0.24 -8.39
N LEU A 96 1.42 -0.24 -7.57
CA LEU A 96 1.73 -0.77 -6.23
C LEU A 96 2.71 -1.96 -6.26
N ASN A 97 2.65 -2.83 -7.27
CA ASN A 97 3.59 -3.96 -7.42
C ASN A 97 5.04 -3.47 -7.67
N ASP A 98 5.21 -2.43 -8.48
CA ASP A 98 6.52 -1.84 -8.73
C ASP A 98 7.02 -1.09 -7.49
N VAL A 99 6.15 -0.36 -6.80
CA VAL A 99 6.52 0.33 -5.56
C VAL A 99 6.95 -0.65 -4.48
N VAL A 100 6.23 -1.76 -4.29
CA VAL A 100 6.59 -2.80 -3.32
C VAL A 100 7.91 -3.49 -3.68
N SER A 101 8.13 -3.79 -4.97
CA SER A 101 9.34 -4.50 -5.42
C SER A 101 10.59 -3.62 -5.50
N ARG A 102 10.46 -2.39 -6.02
CA ARG A 102 11.54 -1.42 -6.16
C ARG A 102 11.78 -0.61 -4.90
N LYS A 103 10.77 -0.51 -4.02
CA LYS A 103 10.76 0.37 -2.84
C LYS A 103 10.88 1.86 -3.19
N HIS A 104 10.47 2.22 -4.41
CA HIS A 104 10.48 3.59 -4.93
C HIS A 104 9.07 3.93 -5.41
N GLY A 105 8.53 5.08 -4.98
CA GLY A 105 7.18 5.49 -5.33
C GLY A 105 6.95 6.99 -5.25
N ILE A 106 5.71 7.41 -5.50
CA ILE A 106 5.24 8.78 -5.24
C ILE A 106 4.55 8.84 -3.86
N PRO A 107 4.35 10.04 -3.27
CA PRO A 107 3.80 10.18 -1.91
C PRO A 107 2.49 9.40 -1.67
N ILE A 108 1.55 9.43 -2.61
CA ILE A 108 0.26 8.72 -2.46
C ILE A 108 0.42 7.19 -2.46
N THR A 109 1.29 6.63 -3.29
CA THR A 109 1.49 5.18 -3.37
C THR A 109 2.33 4.66 -2.20
N LEU A 110 3.30 5.44 -1.71
CA LEU A 110 4.01 5.13 -0.46
C LEU A 110 3.06 5.17 0.74
N SER A 111 2.15 6.15 0.76
CA SER A 111 1.09 6.22 1.78
C SER A 111 0.16 5.01 1.71
N LEU A 112 -0.16 4.52 0.50
CA LEU A 112 -0.95 3.30 0.32
C LEU A 112 -0.24 2.07 0.90
N VAL A 113 1.08 1.92 0.69
CA VAL A 113 1.86 0.84 1.33
C VAL A 113 1.76 0.94 2.85
N TYR A 114 1.99 2.14 3.40
CA TYR A 114 1.94 2.37 4.83
C TYR A 114 0.57 2.06 5.45
N ILE A 115 -0.52 2.55 4.83
CA ILE A 115 -1.90 2.28 5.24
C ILE A 115 -2.21 0.80 5.16
N GLU A 116 -1.85 0.12 4.07
CA GLU A 116 -2.21 -1.29 3.88
C GLU A 116 -1.42 -2.25 4.77
N VAL A 117 -0.17 -1.93 5.11
CA VAL A 117 0.59 -2.68 6.12
C VAL A 117 0.02 -2.40 7.51
N GLY A 118 -0.24 -1.14 7.86
CA GLY A 118 -0.86 -0.78 9.15
C GLY A 118 -2.25 -1.39 9.34
N ARG A 119 -3.08 -1.46 8.30
CA ARG A 119 -4.40 -2.13 8.34
C ARG A 119 -4.28 -3.61 8.71
N ARG A 120 -3.26 -4.31 8.21
CA ARG A 120 -2.97 -5.71 8.57
C ARG A 120 -2.48 -5.86 10.01
N LEU A 121 -1.89 -4.81 10.57
CA LEU A 121 -1.56 -4.67 12.00
C LEU A 121 -2.75 -4.16 12.83
N ARG A 122 -3.95 -4.06 12.25
CA ARG A 122 -5.18 -3.51 12.87
C ARG A 122 -5.05 -2.05 13.32
N MET A 123 -4.15 -1.29 12.70
CA MET A 123 -4.00 0.14 12.96
C MET A 123 -5.00 0.94 12.12
N PRO A 124 -5.76 1.88 12.70
CA PRO A 124 -6.70 2.71 11.97
C PRO A 124 -5.96 3.88 11.32
N LEU A 125 -5.41 3.65 10.13
CA LEU A 125 -4.71 4.66 9.32
C LEU A 125 -5.55 5.11 8.14
N GLU A 126 -5.60 6.42 7.90
CA GLU A 126 -6.35 7.03 6.81
C GLU A 126 -5.49 7.99 5.99
N GLY A 127 -5.75 8.04 4.68
CA GLY A 127 -5.18 9.03 3.79
C GLY A 127 -5.92 10.36 3.83
N ILE A 128 -5.18 11.46 3.80
CA ILE A 128 -5.72 12.82 3.71
C ILE A 128 -5.14 13.50 2.48
N GLY A 129 -6.03 13.83 1.54
CA GLY A 129 -5.67 14.66 0.39
C GLY A 129 -5.51 16.12 0.80
N MET A 130 -4.37 16.72 0.45
CA MET A 130 -4.05 18.13 0.64
C MET A 130 -3.61 18.73 -0.71
N PRO A 131 -3.72 20.06 -0.92
CA PRO A 131 -3.22 20.67 -2.15
C PRO A 131 -1.74 20.33 -2.40
N GLY A 132 -1.48 19.57 -3.46
CA GLY A 132 -0.14 19.11 -3.84
C GLY A 132 0.49 18.06 -2.92
N HIS A 133 -0.22 17.55 -1.91
CA HIS A 133 0.32 16.63 -0.90
C HIS A 133 -0.68 15.53 -0.55
N PHE A 134 -0.16 14.42 -0.04
CA PHE A 134 -0.96 13.34 0.53
C PHE A 134 -0.34 12.96 1.87
N LEU A 135 -1.14 12.93 2.92
CA LEU A 135 -0.70 12.64 4.28
C LEU A 135 -1.41 11.39 4.79
N VAL A 136 -0.83 10.75 5.81
CA VAL A 136 -1.48 9.68 6.55
C VAL A 136 -1.73 10.15 7.98
N ARG A 137 -2.90 9.83 8.53
CA ARG A 137 -3.28 10.14 9.90
C ARG A 137 -3.77 8.87 10.60
N HIS A 138 -3.45 8.74 11.89
CA HIS A 138 -4.06 7.77 12.79
C HIS A 138 -5.40 8.29 13.33
N GLN A 139 -6.45 7.47 13.34
CA GLN A 139 -7.75 7.84 13.91
C GLN A 139 -7.79 7.80 15.44
#